data_AF-H5Y0R3-F1
#
_entry.id   AF-H5Y0R3-F1
#
_cell.length_a   1.000
_cell.length_b   1.000
_cell.length_c   1.000
_cell.angle_alpha   90.00
_cell.angle_beta   90.00
_cell.angle_gamma   90.00
#
_symmetry.space_group_name_H-M   'P 1'
#
loop_
_entity.id
_entity.type
_entity.pdbx_description
1 polymer ?
#
loop_
_entity_poly.entity_id
_entity_poly.type
_entity_poly.pdbx_seq_one_letter_code
_entity_poly.pdbx_strand_id
1 'polypeptide(L)' 'MTQPEAIIEAFKALGGTKNKYEIEEYVCQKYGDLWKDFGTPMADMVPISCGGNSSSNVREDLRVLERVNPGEYRLITN' A
#
# COMPACT_ATOMS: atom_id res chain seq x y z
N MET A 1 5.67 13.93 2.25
CA MET A 1 5.02 12.66 2.62
C MET A 1 3.73 12.55 1.84
N THR A 2 3.67 11.58 0.95
CA THR A 2 2.49 11.20 0.15
C THR A 2 1.82 9.96 0.76
N GLN A 3 0.59 9.66 0.35
CA GLN A 3 -0.11 8.47 0.85
C GLN A 3 0.64 7.15 0.54
N PRO A 4 1.17 6.93 -0.68
CA PRO A 4 1.94 5.71 -0.96
C PRO A 4 3.20 5.58 -0.09
N GLU A 5 3.90 6.70 0.18
CA GLU A 5 5.07 6.68 1.08
C GLU A 5 4.69 6.25 2.50
N ALA A 6 3.57 6.78 3.03
CA ALA A 6 3.07 6.39 4.36
C ALA A 6 2.63 4.91 4.40
N ILE A 7 2.01 4.40 3.33
CA ILE A 7 1.63 2.99 3.19
C ILE A 7 2.89 2.10 3.19
N ILE A 8 3.92 2.45 2.41
CA ILE A 8 5.18 1.71 2.37
C ILE A 8 5.82 1.68 3.76
N GLU A 9 5.83 2.81 4.46
CA GLU A 9 6.36 2.89 5.82
C GLU A 9 5.58 1.99 6.79
N ALA A 10 4.25 1.96 6.69
CA ALA A 10 3.41 1.07 7.48
C ALA A 10 3.74 -0.40 7.23
N PHE A 11 3.86 -0.82 5.97
CA PHE A 11 4.26 -2.19 5.65
C PHE A 11 5.67 -2.53 6.15
N LYS A 12 6.63 -1.60 6.08
CA LYS A 12 7.99 -1.81 6.61
C LYS A 12 7.99 -1.97 8.13
N ALA A 13 7.14 -1.22 8.83
CA ALA A 13 7.04 -1.26 10.29
C ALA A 13 6.28 -2.49 10.79
N LEU A 14 5.15 -2.83 10.16
CA LEU A 14 4.30 -3.94 10.58
C LEU A 14 4.78 -5.30 10.06
N GLY A 15 5.41 -5.32 8.89
CA GLY A 15 5.82 -6.54 8.20
C GLY A 15 4.66 -7.45 7.78
N GLY A 16 5.00 -8.52 7.06
CA GLY A 16 4.06 -9.56 6.66
C GLY A 16 2.96 -9.11 5.69
N THR A 17 1.85 -9.83 5.71
CA THR A 17 0.64 -9.54 4.93
C THR A 17 -0.29 -8.67 5.75
N LYS A 18 -0.81 -7.59 5.15
CA LYS A 18 -1.70 -6.63 5.81
C LYS A 18 -2.90 -6.28 4.93
N ASN A 19 -4.03 -6.05 5.59
CA ASN A 19 -5.21 -5.48 4.95
C ASN A 19 -5.23 -3.94 5.08
N LYS A 20 -6.16 -3.30 4.38
CA LYS A 20 -6.28 -1.83 4.38
C LYS A 20 -6.54 -1.23 5.75
N TYR A 21 -7.24 -1.93 6.65
CA TYR A 21 -7.60 -1.41 7.97
C TYR A 21 -6.39 -1.37 8.90
N GLU A 22 -5.53 -2.38 8.86
CA GLU A 22 -4.28 -2.39 9.63
C GLU A 22 -3.33 -1.28 9.18
N ILE A 23 -3.26 -1.04 7.86
CA ILE A 23 -2.46 0.03 7.29
C ILE A 23 -3.02 1.40 7.65
N GLU A 24 -4.33 1.60 7.48
CA GLU A 24 -5.05 2.82 7.85
C GLU A 24 -4.86 3.14 9.34
N GLU A 25 -5.04 2.17 10.22
CA GLU A 25 -4.87 2.35 11.66
C GLU A 25 -3.45 2.83 11.99
N TYR A 26 -2.41 2.16 11.48
CA TYR A 26 -1.02 2.57 11.73
C TYR A 26 -0.74 3.99 11.19
N VAL A 27 -1.18 4.28 9.96
CA VAL A 27 -0.95 5.57 9.32
C VAL A 27 -1.69 6.69 10.07
N CYS A 28 -2.94 6.47 10.46
CA CYS A 28 -3.74 7.44 11.20
C CYS A 28 -3.20 7.68 12.61
N GLN A 29 -2.70 6.65 13.29
CA GLN A 29 -2.02 6.82 14.59
C GLN A 29 -0.75 7.66 14.46
N LYS A 30 -0.01 7.54 13.35
CA LYS A 30 1.28 8.21 13.16
C LYS A 30 1.19 9.62 12.60
N TYR A 31 0.30 9.85 11.64
CA TYR A 31 0.22 11.12 10.90
C TYR A 31 -1.13 11.84 11.06
N GLY A 32 -2.09 11.24 11.77
CA GLY A 32 -3.47 11.71 11.83
C GLY A 32 -4.31 11.27 10.62
N ASP A 33 -5.58 11.67 10.64
CA ASP A 33 -6.57 11.32 9.61
C ASP A 33 -6.44 12.23 8.37
N LEU A 34 -5.36 12.02 7.60
CA LEU A 34 -5.03 12.81 6.41
C LEU A 34 -5.61 12.24 5.11
N TRP A 35 -5.97 10.95 5.10
CA TRP A 35 -6.35 10.22 3.88
C TRP A 35 -7.61 9.38 4.09
N LYS A 36 -8.54 9.47 3.12
CA LYS A 36 -9.91 8.93 3.25
C LYS A 36 -10.10 7.47 2.81
N ASP A 37 -9.19 6.95 1.99
CA ASP A 37 -9.26 5.56 1.49
C ASP A 37 -7.86 5.02 1.30
N PHE A 38 -7.61 3.80 1.78
CA PHE A 38 -6.35 3.08 1.58
C PHE A 38 -6.49 1.92 0.59
N GLY A 39 -7.72 1.48 0.27
CA GLY A 39 -7.94 0.33 -0.61
C GLY A 39 -7.51 0.60 -2.05
N THR A 40 -7.96 1.70 -2.64
CA THR A 40 -7.61 2.07 -4.03
C THR A 40 -6.12 2.38 -4.17
N PRO A 41 -5.50 3.19 -3.28
CA PRO A 41 -4.05 3.44 -3.33
C PRO A 41 -3.22 2.16 -3.20
N MET A 42 -3.59 1.22 -2.32
CA MET A 42 -2.88 -0.04 -2.18
C MET A 42 -2.96 -0.90 -3.44
N ALA A 43 -4.13 -0.94 -4.12
CA ALA A 43 -4.28 -1.63 -5.39
C ALA A 43 -3.44 -0.99 -6.52
N ASP A 44 -3.34 0.33 -6.53
CA ASP A 44 -2.53 1.12 -7.46
C ASP A 44 -1.02 0.95 -7.23
N MET A 45 -0.62 0.57 -6.02
CA MET A 45 0.76 0.27 -5.64
C MET A 45 1.19 -1.16 -5.97
N VAL A 46 0.37 -1.93 -6.69
CA VAL A 46 0.76 -3.22 -7.26
C VAL A 46 1.38 -2.98 -8.64
N PRO A 47 2.60 -3.46 -8.92
CA PRO A 47 3.22 -3.31 -10.23
C PRO A 47 2.51 -4.21 -11.26
N ILE A 48 2.63 -3.84 -12.54
CA ILE A 48 1.98 -4.59 -13.64
C ILE A 48 2.44 -6.06 -13.67
N SER A 49 3.72 -6.32 -13.36
CA SER A 49 4.29 -7.67 -13.27
C SER A 49 3.63 -8.55 -12.20
N CYS A 50 2.97 -7.96 -11.19
CA CYS A 50 2.24 -8.65 -10.13
C CYS A 50 0.72 -8.56 -10.29
N GLY A 51 0.23 -8.26 -11.50
CA GLY A 51 -1.21 -8.15 -11.78
C GLY A 51 -1.84 -6.81 -11.40
N GLY A 52 -1.01 -5.77 -11.22
CA GLY A 52 -1.45 -4.39 -11.02
C GLY A 52 -2.02 -3.75 -12.28
N ASN A 53 -2.55 -2.53 -12.14
CA ASN A 53 -3.11 -1.79 -13.28
C ASN A 53 -2.04 -1.03 -14.07
N SER A 54 -2.32 -0.70 -15.33
CA SER A 54 -1.45 0.16 -16.14
C SER A 54 -1.86 1.63 -16.13
N SER A 55 -3.06 1.93 -15.61
CA SER A 55 -3.68 3.26 -15.69
C SER A 55 -3.49 4.14 -14.46
N SER A 56 -2.90 3.64 -13.37
CA SER A 56 -2.64 4.47 -12.19
C SER A 56 -1.53 5.49 -12.45
N ASN A 57 -1.65 6.66 -11.84
CA ASN A 57 -0.63 7.70 -11.83
C ASN A 57 0.41 7.50 -10.72
N VAL A 58 0.30 6.45 -9.90
CA VAL A 58 1.32 6.09 -8.92
C VAL A 58 2.62 5.74 -9.65
N ARG A 59 3.71 6.42 -9.27
CA ARG A 59 5.04 6.21 -9.83
C ARG A 59 5.48 4.76 -9.63
N GLU A 60 6.19 4.22 -10.62
CA GLU A 60 6.62 2.81 -10.61
C GLU A 60 7.47 2.44 -9.39
N ASP A 61 8.29 3.37 -8.89
CA ASP A 61 9.13 3.16 -7.70
C ASP A 61 8.35 3.04 -6.38
N LEU A 62 7.07 3.40 -6.39
CA LEU A 62 6.16 3.24 -5.25
C LEU A 62 5.23 2.03 -5.42
N ARG A 63 5.31 1.33 -6.57
CA ARG A 63 4.53 0.12 -6.85
C ARG A 63 5.23 -1.12 -6.33
N VAL A 64 5.30 -1.21 -5.01
CA VAL A 64 6.11 -2.21 -4.28
C VAL A 64 5.27 -3.23 -3.52
N LEU A 65 3.97 -3.32 -3.80
CA LEU A 65 3.06 -4.27 -3.15
C LEU A 65 2.73 -5.44 -4.06
N GLU A 66 2.55 -6.61 -3.45
CA GLU A 66 1.97 -7.79 -4.09
C GLU A 66 0.62 -8.07 -3.42
N ARG A 67 -0.41 -8.37 -4.22
CA ARG A 67 -1.72 -8.80 -3.71
C ARG A 67 -1.69 -10.29 -3.40
N VAL A 68 -1.86 -10.65 -2.13
CA VAL A 68 -1.86 -12.04 -1.66
C VAL A 68 -3.26 -12.65 -1.74
N ASN A 69 -4.27 -11.90 -1.28
CA ASN A 69 -5.68 -12.27 -1.29
C ASN A 69 -6.55 -11.04 -1.62
N PRO A 70 -7.87 -11.19 -1.81
CA PRO A 70 -8.75 -10.05 -1.91
C PRO A 70 -8.67 -9.13 -0.69
N GLY A 71 -8.08 -7.94 -0.87
CA GLY A 71 -7.94 -6.93 0.19
C GLY A 71 -6.69 -7.08 1.07
N GLU A 72 -5.83 -8.06 0.81
CA GLU A 72 -4.60 -8.30 1.56
C GLU A 72 -3.37 -8.22 0.66
N TYR A 73 -2.35 -7.50 1.13
CA TYR A 73 -1.14 -7.19 0.38
C TYR A 73 0.10 -7.42 1.24
N ARG A 74 1.27 -7.53 0.61
CA ARG A 74 2.57 -7.55 1.27
C ARG A 74 3.60 -6.76 0.46
N LEU A 75 4.71 -6.37 1.09
CA LEU A 75 5.85 -5.82 0.35
C LEU A 75 6.50 -6.90 -0.52
N ILE A 76 6.81 -6.52 -1.75
CA ILE A 76 7.65 -7.33 -2.63
C ILE A 76 9.05 -7.40 -2.00
N THR A 77 9.48 -8.62 -1.69
CA THR A 77 10.82 -8.92 -1.22
C THR A 77 11.58 -9.52 -2.40
N ASN A 78 12.55 -8.77 -2.94
CA ASN A 78 13.52 -9.30 -3.90
C ASN A 78 14.50 -10.25 -3.21
#